data_AF-A0A6N6WP69-F1
#
_entry.id   AF-A0A6N6WP69-F1
#
_cell.length_a   1.000
_cell.length_b   1.000
_cell.length_c   1.000
_cell.angle_alpha   90.00
_cell.angle_beta   90.00
_cell.angle_gamma   90.00
#
_symmetry.space_group_name_H-M   'P 1'
#
loop_
_entity.id
_entity.type
_entity.pdbx_description
1 polymer ?
#
loop_
_entity_poly.entity_id
_entity_poly.type
_entity_poly.pdbx_seq_one_letter_code
_entity_poly.pdbx_strand_id
1 'polypeptide(L)'
;CDMPDIDDALKNKIQQSINALHQHGMVSGDPHRGNFIIKNGEVRIIDLSGKRASAQRKAKDRIDLERHYGIKNEIRDLGYYLLVYRKKMRNFMRRLKGKPAR
;
A
#
# COMPACT_ATOMS: atom_id res chain seq x y z
N CYS A 1 20.56 9.04 -2.14
CA CYS A 1 19.93 8.43 -3.32
C CYS A 1 18.66 9.22 -3.61
N ASP A 2 18.84 10.35 -4.28
CA ASP A 2 17.77 11.30 -4.54
C ASP A 2 17.06 10.87 -5.81
N MET A 3 15.98 10.11 -5.61
CA MET A 3 14.98 9.95 -6.66
C MET A 3 14.35 11.33 -6.90
N PRO A 4 14.15 11.73 -8.16
CA PRO A 4 13.44 12.96 -8.48
C PRO A 4 12.08 12.97 -7.76
N ASP A 5 11.65 14.16 -7.32
CA ASP A 5 10.34 14.34 -6.72
C ASP A 5 9.30 13.61 -7.56
N ILE A 6 8.56 12.70 -6.91
CA ILE A 6 7.56 11.87 -7.59
C ILE A 6 6.44 12.82 -7.98
N ASP A 7 6.41 13.16 -9.27
CA ASP A 7 5.38 14.02 -9.83
C ASP A 7 4.00 13.33 -9.77
N ASP A 8 2.95 14.14 -9.90
CA ASP A 8 1.59 13.63 -9.79
C ASP A 8 1.24 12.69 -10.97
N ALA A 9 1.90 12.84 -12.13
CA ALA A 9 1.74 11.94 -13.26
C ALA A 9 2.24 10.52 -12.93
N LEU A 10 3.39 10.40 -12.26
CA LEU A 10 3.97 9.13 -11.83
C LEU A 10 3.16 8.51 -10.71
N LYS A 11 2.69 9.31 -9.73
CA LYS A 11 1.75 8.85 -8.70
C LYS A 11 0.50 8.23 -9.31
N ASN A 12 -0.08 8.89 -10.32
CA ASN A 12 -1.25 8.39 -11.03
C ASN A 12 -0.96 7.07 -11.74
N LYS A 13 0.21 6.92 -12.38
CA LYS A 13 0.61 5.66 -13.02
C LYS A 13 0.80 4.52 -12.01
N ILE A 14 1.45 4.79 -10.87
CA ILE A 14 1.60 3.81 -9.78
C ILE A 14 0.23 3.35 -9.28
N GLN A 15 -0.69 4.30 -9.06
CA GLN A 15 -2.05 4.00 -8.62
C GLN A 15 -2.81 3.15 -9.65
N GLN A 16 -2.70 3.48 -10.94
CA GLN A 16 -3.30 2.71 -12.04
C GLN A 16 -2.76 1.28 -12.10
N SER A 17 -1.43 1.09 -12.00
CA SER A 17 -0.81 -0.23 -11.99
C SER A 17 -1.32 -1.10 -10.83
N ILE A 18 -1.46 -0.53 -9.63
CA ILE A 18 -1.99 -1.24 -8.46
C ILE A 18 -3.48 -1.55 -8.60
N ASN A 19 -4.27 -0.63 -9.15
CA ASN A 19 -5.69 -0.86 -9.42
C ASN A 19 -5.90 -1.98 -10.46
N ALA A 20 -5.10 -2.00 -11.53
CA ALA A 20 -5.11 -3.08 -12.51
C ALA A 20 -4.79 -4.44 -11.84
N LEU A 21 -3.76 -4.47 -10.98
CA LEU A 21 -3.41 -5.67 -10.22
C LEU A 21 -4.59 -6.17 -9.36
N HIS A 22 -5.29 -5.26 -8.69
CA HIS A 22 -6.46 -5.56 -7.88
C HIS A 22 -7.66 -6.07 -8.70
N GLN A 23 -7.83 -5.59 -9.94
CA GLN A 23 -8.84 -6.08 -10.88
C GLN A 23 -8.54 -7.52 -11.32
N HIS A 24 -7.27 -7.87 -11.49
CA HIS A 24 -6.83 -9.25 -11.77
C HIS A 24 -6.82 -10.17 -10.53
N GLY A 25 -7.38 -9.73 -9.40
CA GLY A 25 -7.50 -10.56 -8.20
C GLY A 25 -6.18 -10.76 -7.43
N MET A 26 -5.16 -9.93 -7.71
CA MET A 26 -3.85 -9.94 -7.07
C MET A 26 -3.61 -8.69 -6.22
N VAL A 27 -2.61 -8.72 -5.34
CA VAL A 27 -2.16 -7.58 -4.52
C VAL A 27 -0.65 -7.53 -4.47
N SER A 28 -0.11 -6.32 -4.39
CA SER A 28 1.34 -6.13 -4.26
C SER A 28 1.78 -6.64 -2.90
N GLY A 29 1.06 -6.26 -1.83
CA GLY A 29 1.33 -6.67 -0.46
C GLY A 29 2.37 -5.79 0.25
N ASP A 30 3.28 -5.17 -0.51
CA ASP A 30 4.26 -4.21 0.00
C ASP A 30 4.67 -3.18 -1.09
N PRO A 31 3.78 -2.26 -1.48
CA PRO A 31 4.07 -1.30 -2.54
C PRO A 31 4.99 -0.18 -2.02
N HIS A 32 6.29 -0.44 -1.94
CA HIS A 32 7.34 0.52 -1.60
C HIS A 32 8.23 0.86 -2.80
N ARG A 33 9.10 1.87 -2.69
CA ARG A 33 9.94 2.37 -3.81
C ARG A 33 10.75 1.28 -4.54
N GLY A 34 11.32 0.33 -3.82
CA GLY A 34 12.08 -0.78 -4.41
C GLY A 34 11.26 -1.80 -5.21
N ASN A 35 9.93 -1.80 -5.14
CA ASN A 35 9.06 -2.78 -5.80
C ASN A 35 8.47 -2.27 -7.12
N PHE A 36 8.87 -1.07 -7.55
CA PHE A 36 8.47 -0.49 -8.82
C PHE A 36 9.69 -0.15 -9.66
N ILE A 37 9.68 -0.58 -10.92
CA ILE A 37 10.61 -0.10 -11.94
C ILE A 37 9.92 1.03 -12.68
N ILE A 38 10.57 2.17 -12.73
CA ILE A 38 10.13 3.34 -13.48
C ILE A 38 11.14 3.57 -14.59
N LYS A 39 10.72 3.38 -15.84
CA LYS A 39 11.59 3.57 -17.02
C LYS A 39 10.79 4.19 -18.15
N ASN A 40 11.32 5.26 -18.75
CA ASN A 40 10.68 5.96 -19.87
C ASN A 40 9.21 6.38 -19.57
N GLY A 41 8.91 6.68 -18.31
CA GLY A 41 7.55 6.99 -17.87
C GLY A 41 6.60 5.79 -17.78
N GLU A 42 7.06 4.56 -17.98
CA GLU A 42 6.31 3.34 -17.64
C GLU A 42 6.57 2.92 -16.21
N VAL A 43 5.52 2.42 -15.54
CA VAL A 43 5.60 1.84 -14.19
C VAL A 43 5.34 0.35 -14.28
N ARG A 44 6.28 -0.46 -13.77
CA ARG A 44 6.16 -1.92 -13.70
C ARG A 44 6.36 -2.38 -12.26
N ILE A 45 5.53 -3.32 -11.81
CA ILE A 45 5.63 -3.92 -10.48
C ILE A 45 6.57 -5.14 -10.57
N ILE A 46 7.55 -5.21 -9.68
CA ILE A 46 8.57 -6.29 -9.68
C ILE A 46 8.11 -7.47 -8.84
N ASP A 47 7.56 -7.18 -7.67
CA ASP A 47 7.21 -8.18 -6.67
C ASP A 47 5.71 -8.19 -6.38
N LEU A 48 5.16 -9.39 -6.35
CA LEU A 48 3.77 -9.67 -6.04
C LEU A 48 3.74 -10.61 -4.85
N SER A 49 2.87 -10.31 -3.88
CA SER A 49 2.72 -11.13 -2.67
C SER A 49 2.29 -12.59 -2.89
N GLY A 50 1.91 -12.97 -4.11
CA GLY A 50 1.33 -14.29 -4.45
C GLY A 50 -0.04 -14.55 -3.81
N LYS A 51 -0.64 -13.54 -3.16
CA LYS A 51 -1.88 -13.67 -2.37
C LYS A 51 -3.09 -13.19 -3.16
N ARG A 52 -4.22 -13.87 -2.98
CA ARG A 52 -5.53 -13.41 -3.49
C ARG A 52 -5.90 -12.04 -2.91
N ALA A 53 -6.48 -11.20 -3.76
CA ALA A 53 -6.89 -9.85 -3.41
C ALA A 53 -8.20 -9.82 -2.61
N SER A 54 -8.08 -9.85 -1.28
CA SER A 54 -9.19 -9.55 -0.37
C SER A 54 -9.32 -8.04 -0.11
N ALA A 55 -10.50 -7.57 0.29
CA ALA A 55 -10.74 -6.16 0.60
C ALA A 55 -9.72 -5.60 1.61
N GLN A 56 -9.41 -6.35 2.67
CA GLN A 56 -8.38 -5.95 3.64
C GLN A 56 -6.98 -5.79 3.03
N ARG A 57 -6.60 -6.69 2.11
CA ARG A 57 -5.28 -6.64 1.46
C ARG A 57 -5.19 -5.49 0.46
N LYS A 58 -6.26 -5.25 -0.30
CA LYS A 58 -6.37 -4.07 -1.18
C LYS A 58 -6.29 -2.78 -0.37
N ALA A 59 -6.98 -2.72 0.78
CA ALA A 59 -6.90 -1.58 1.69
C ALA A 59 -5.48 -1.38 2.26
N LYS A 60 -4.77 -2.48 2.59
CA LYS A 60 -3.36 -2.42 2.99
C LYS A 60 -2.50 -1.77 1.91
N ASP A 61 -2.59 -2.25 0.66
CA ASP A 61 -1.84 -1.68 -0.46
C ASP A 61 -2.09 -0.17 -0.59
N ARG A 62 -3.35 0.28 -0.49
CA ARG A 62 -3.69 1.72 -0.55
C ARG A 62 -3.09 2.53 0.60
N ILE A 63 -3.09 2.00 1.82
CA ILE A 63 -2.47 2.65 2.99
C ILE A 63 -0.95 2.76 2.80
N ASP A 64 -0.31 1.72 2.28
CA ASP A 64 1.12 1.73 2.04
C ASP A 64 1.50 2.68 0.89
N LEU A 65 0.66 2.78 -0.15
CA LEU A 65 0.82 3.78 -1.20
C LEU A 65 0.75 5.21 -0.64
N GLU A 66 -0.22 5.50 0.24
CA GLU A 66 -0.31 6.79 0.91
C GLU A 66 0.95 7.08 1.74
N ARG A 67 1.44 6.08 2.46
CA ARG A 67 2.65 6.20 3.29
C ARG A 67 3.93 6.42 2.48
N HIS A 68 4.11 5.71 1.37
CA HIS A 68 5.37 5.71 0.61
C HIS A 68 5.43 6.75 -0.51
N TYR A 69 4.27 7.13 -1.04
CA TYR A 69 4.14 7.99 -2.23
C TYR A 69 3.22 9.19 -2.03
N GLY A 70 2.52 9.29 -0.88
CA GLY A 70 1.53 10.36 -0.66
C GLY A 70 0.26 10.22 -1.51
N ILE A 71 0.03 9.05 -2.13
CA ILE A 71 -1.19 8.77 -2.91
C ILE A 71 -2.33 8.53 -1.92
N LYS A 72 -3.22 9.52 -1.78
CA LYS A 72 -4.31 9.46 -0.79
C LYS A 72 -5.19 8.23 -1.00
N ASN A 73 -5.50 7.51 0.08
CA ASN A 73 -6.50 6.46 0.03
C ASN A 73 -7.92 7.05 0.02
N GLU A 74 -8.54 7.09 -1.16
CA GLU A 74 -9.91 7.57 -1.34
C GLU A 74 -10.96 6.54 -0.87
N ILE A 75 -10.61 5.26 -0.77
CA ILE A 75 -11.54 4.19 -0.42
C ILE A 75 -11.32 3.74 1.03
N ARG A 76 -12.18 4.26 1.91
CA ARG A 76 -12.28 3.88 3.33
C ARG A 76 -13.38 2.85 3.54
N ASP A 77 -13.19 1.67 2.95
CA ASP A 77 -14.11 0.55 3.07
C ASP A 77 -14.06 -0.12 4.46
N LEU A 78 -14.94 -1.10 4.70
CA LEU A 78 -14.91 -1.92 5.93
C LEU A 78 -13.56 -2.63 6.12
N GLY A 79 -12.88 -2.99 5.02
CA GLY A 79 -11.54 -3.59 5.04
C GLY A 79 -10.50 -2.66 5.65
N TYR A 80 -10.53 -1.37 5.27
CA TYR A 80 -9.70 -0.30 5.82
C TYR A 80 -9.94 -0.14 7.33
N TYR A 81 -11.19 0.04 7.76
CA TYR A 81 -11.50 0.25 9.17
C TYR A 81 -11.09 -0.95 10.03
N LEU A 82 -11.35 -2.17 9.55
CA LEU A 82 -10.97 -3.39 10.25
C LEU A 82 -9.44 -3.51 10.40
N LEU A 83 -8.68 -3.14 9.37
CA LEU A 83 -7.22 -3.18 9.39
C LEU A 83 -6.65 -2.14 10.37
N VAL A 84 -7.14 -0.90 10.31
CA VAL A 84 -6.73 0.18 11.23
C VAL A 84 -7.08 -0.16 12.67
N TYR A 85 -8.29 -0.66 12.92
CA TYR A 85 -8.73 -1.05 14.26
C TYR A 85 -7.89 -2.20 14.81
N ARG A 86 -7.61 -3.23 14.00
CA ARG A 86 -6.73 -4.34 14.39
C ARG A 86 -5.32 -3.85 14.77
N LYS A 87 -4.78 -2.85 14.06
CA LYS A 87 -3.48 -2.24 14.39
C LYS A 87 -3.55 -1.49 15.73
N LYS A 88 -4.60 -0.69 15.96
CA LYS A 88 -4.83 0.01 17.23
C LYS A 88 -4.94 -0.96 18.40
N MET A 89 -5.74 -2.02 18.28
CA MET A 89 -5.88 -3.04 19.31
C MET A 89 -4.57 -3.77 19.62
N ARG A 90 -3.78 -4.09 18.60
CA ARG A 90 -2.45 -4.67 18.79
C ARG A 90 -1.53 -3.72 19.57
N ASN A 91 -1.51 -2.44 19.23
CA ASN A 91 -0.68 -1.46 19.92
C ASN A 91 -1.17 -1.19 21.35
N PHE A 92 -2.48 -1.20 21.59
CA PHE A 92 -3.05 -1.15 22.93
C PHE A 92 -2.61 -2.34 23.79
N MET A 93 -2.73 -3.57 23.28
CA MET A 93 -2.25 -4.77 23.99
C MET A 93 -0.74 -4.74 24.25
N ARG A 94 0.07 -4.20 23.33
CA ARG A 94 1.51 -4.02 23.54
C ARG A 94 1.79 -3.04 24.67
N ARG A 95 1.07 -1.90 24.70
CA ARG A 95 1.18 -0.91 25.76
C ARG A 95 0.79 -1.49 27.13
N LEU A 96 -0.28 -2.29 27.21
CA LEU A 96 -0.66 -3.01 28.44
C LEU A 96 0.45 -3.97 28.91
N LYS A 97 1.19 -4.57 27.98
CA LYS A 97 2.33 -5.45 28.27
C LYS A 97 3.66 -4.70 28.46
N GLY A 98 3.64 -3.37 28.56
CA GLY A 98 4.84 -2.54 28.71
C GLY A 98 5.77 -2.50 27.48
N LYS A 99 5.30 -2.94 26.30
CA LYS A 99 6.09 -2.96 25.06
C LYS A 99 5.77 -1.75 24.18
N PRO A 100 6.77 -1.18 23.46
CA PRO A 100 6.54 -0.04 22.57
C PRO A 100 5.62 -0.41 21.39
N ALA A 101 4.83 0.56 20.92
CA ALA A 101 3.95 0.42 19.76
C ALA A 101 4.76 0.21 18.47
N ARG A 102 4.12 -0.38 17.45
CA ARG A 102 4.72 -0.66 16.13
C ARG A 102 3.85 -0.12 14.99
#